data_AF-A0A1U7MSA6-F1
#
_entry.id   AF-A0A1U7MSA6-F1
#
_cell.length_a   1.000
_cell.length_b   1.000
_cell.length_c   1.000
_cell.angle_alpha   90.00
_cell.angle_beta   90.00
_cell.angle_gamma   90.00
#
_symmetry.space_group_name_H-M   'P 1'
#
loop_
_entity.id
_entity.type
_entity.pdbx_description
1 polymer ?
#
loop_
_entity_poly.entity_id
_entity_poly.type
_entity_poly.pdbx_seq_one_letter_code
_entity_poly.pdbx_strand_id
1 'polypeptide(L)'
;MCGHCALKEKTTALLSGPDGGINPRLRPVYEALISGPRPQTTLYWFTRSTGPATLGAMARDELEISHATFDTLPADRTNTYLRDLLTALGVLPPFHAELERVSPWLEELLGTLPAGQSEVLARFARWQVLSRLRRQEQHGTLTHGAISAARATIVVTARFMNWLTEHGTDLADIEQGDLDRFAEEHRARALALRPFLAWCARTGLGGDLSAATRPTTQPAVTLSDEAGGRTSSCSCTTTRSASTPASPVSSSCSTPNPWPGFVACAPTRSPLTPSASPRPRSTPSPSSCRARSTASSAPT
;
A
#
# COMPACT_ATOMS: atom_id res chain seq x y z
N MET A 1 35.06 11.60 23.60
CA MET A 1 34.25 10.50 23.02
C MET A 1 33.35 11.08 21.93
N CYS A 2 33.28 10.49 20.74
CA CYS A 2 32.49 11.02 19.61
C CYS A 2 31.03 10.52 19.61
N GLY A 3 30.10 11.21 18.93
CA GLY A 3 28.69 10.81 18.87
C GLY A 3 28.46 9.41 18.27
N HIS A 4 29.16 9.07 17.18
CA HIS A 4 29.12 7.72 16.58
C HIS A 4 29.72 6.65 17.50
N CYS A 5 30.76 7.00 18.26
CA CYS A 5 31.42 6.12 19.22
C CYS A 5 30.46 5.78 20.37
N ALA A 6 29.81 6.81 20.92
CA ALA A 6 28.79 6.66 21.96
C ALA A 6 27.57 5.86 21.47
N LEU A 7 27.15 6.08 20.22
CA LEU A 7 26.08 5.29 19.61
C LEU A 7 26.49 3.83 19.46
N LYS A 8 27.68 3.55 18.91
CA LYS A 8 28.16 2.17 18.75
C LYS A 8 28.24 1.44 20.09
N GLU A 9 28.80 2.07 21.12
CA GLU A 9 28.87 1.50 22.46
C GLU A 9 27.48 1.20 23.04
N LYS A 10 26.57 2.19 23.01
CA LYS A 10 25.21 2.02 23.54
C LYS A 10 24.40 0.97 22.76
N THR A 11 24.49 0.96 21.43
CA THR A 11 23.80 -0.04 20.61
C THR A 11 24.37 -1.44 20.84
N THR A 12 25.69 -1.56 21.03
CA THR A 12 26.32 -2.85 21.36
C THR A 12 25.84 -3.33 22.72
N ALA A 13 25.87 -2.48 23.75
CA ALA A 13 25.36 -2.82 25.08
C ALA A 13 23.88 -3.21 25.07
N LEU A 14 23.06 -2.53 24.25
CA LEU A 14 21.64 -2.79 24.15
C LEU A 14 21.31 -4.14 23.49
N LEU A 15 22.02 -4.48 22.42
CA LEU A 15 21.73 -5.65 21.56
C LEU A 15 22.60 -6.86 21.89
N SER A 16 23.41 -6.79 22.94
CA SER A 16 24.17 -7.94 23.45
C SER A 16 23.23 -8.91 24.15
N GLY A 17 23.30 -10.18 23.76
CA GLY A 17 22.60 -11.27 24.43
C GLY A 17 23.33 -11.73 25.70
N PRO A 18 22.82 -12.79 26.36
CA PRO A 18 23.42 -13.34 27.58
C PRO A 18 24.88 -13.80 27.38
N ASP A 19 25.24 -14.21 26.15
CA ASP A 19 26.59 -14.65 25.79
C ASP A 19 27.58 -13.48 25.54
N GLY A 20 27.14 -12.24 25.74
CA GLY A 20 27.96 -11.03 25.51
C GLY A 20 28.18 -10.67 24.03
N GLY A 21 27.68 -11.49 23.10
CA GLY A 21 27.67 -11.22 21.67
C GLY A 21 26.36 -10.56 21.21
N ILE A 22 26.40 -9.80 20.11
CA ILE A 22 25.18 -9.26 19.48
C ILE A 22 24.34 -10.41 18.94
N ASN A 23 23.06 -10.44 19.31
CA ASN A 23 22.12 -11.47 18.87
C ASN A 23 22.11 -11.56 17.32
N PRO A 24 22.38 -12.74 16.72
CA PRO A 24 22.48 -12.89 15.26
C PRO A 24 21.26 -12.40 14.49
N ARG A 25 20.05 -12.61 15.04
CA ARG A 25 18.79 -12.18 14.39
C ARG A 25 18.63 -10.66 14.38
N LEU A 26 19.24 -9.96 15.32
CA LEU A 26 19.20 -8.49 15.43
C LEU A 26 20.41 -7.80 14.78
N ARG A 27 21.29 -8.56 14.10
CA ARG A 27 22.43 -8.00 13.35
C ARG A 27 22.02 -6.92 12.35
N PRO A 28 20.94 -7.08 11.54
CA PRO A 28 20.50 -6.04 10.62
C PRO A 28 20.09 -4.74 11.34
N VAL A 29 19.51 -4.86 12.54
CA VAL A 29 19.15 -3.72 13.39
C VAL A 29 20.38 -3.00 13.91
N TYR A 30 21.37 -3.76 14.39
CA TYR A 30 22.64 -3.19 14.82
C TYR A 30 23.28 -2.35 13.71
N GLU A 31 23.42 -2.93 12.51
CA GLU A 31 24.02 -2.28 11.34
C GLU A 31 23.25 -1.03 10.91
N ALA A 32 21.93 -1.11 10.84
CA ALA A 32 21.08 0.03 10.49
C ALA A 32 21.19 1.18 11.49
N LEU A 33 21.23 0.88 12.79
CA LEU A 33 21.33 1.89 13.85
C LEU A 33 22.69 2.61 13.82
N ILE A 34 23.79 1.89 13.64
CA ILE A 34 25.14 2.50 13.63
C ILE A 34 25.47 3.22 12.32
N SER A 35 24.83 2.84 11.22
CA SER A 35 25.06 3.44 9.89
C SER A 35 24.28 4.73 9.65
N GLY A 36 23.51 5.18 10.65
CA GLY A 36 22.66 6.34 10.51
C GLY A 36 23.42 7.66 10.39
N PRO A 37 22.95 8.59 9.53
CA PRO A 37 23.67 9.84 9.23
C PRO A 37 23.69 10.81 10.41
N ARG A 38 22.80 10.66 11.40
CA ARG A 38 22.68 11.53 12.56
C ARG A 38 22.67 10.71 13.85
N PRO A 39 23.82 10.47 14.49
CA PRO A 39 23.87 9.62 15.68
C PRO A 39 23.09 10.21 16.86
N GLN A 40 22.93 11.55 16.92
CA GLN A 40 22.18 12.19 18.00
C GLN A 40 20.69 11.83 17.99
N THR A 41 20.08 11.58 16.82
CA THR A 41 18.64 11.25 16.76
C THR A 41 18.38 9.86 17.33
N THR A 42 19.23 8.89 17.00
CA THR A 42 19.16 7.53 17.55
C THR A 42 19.43 7.52 19.05
N LEU A 43 20.46 8.25 19.51
CA LEU A 43 20.75 8.40 20.93
C LEU A 43 19.61 9.07 21.70
N TYR A 44 18.97 10.08 21.10
CA TYR A 44 17.80 10.72 21.69
C TYR A 44 16.64 9.72 21.81
N TRP A 45 16.37 8.95 20.74
CA TRP A 45 15.36 7.89 20.73
C TRP A 45 15.60 6.83 21.80
N PHE A 46 16.87 6.46 22.06
CA PHE A 46 17.26 5.54 23.13
C PHE A 46 16.79 6.00 24.52
N THR A 47 16.67 7.32 24.73
CA THR A 47 16.31 7.89 26.05
C THR A 47 14.84 8.26 26.20
N ARG A 48 14.10 8.39 25.10
CA ARG A 48 12.74 8.96 25.08
C ARG A 48 11.65 7.98 24.66
N SER A 49 12.01 6.75 24.34
CA SER A 49 11.07 5.72 23.90
C SER A 49 11.28 4.41 24.66
N THR A 50 10.23 3.60 24.71
CA THR A 50 10.27 2.24 25.28
C THR A 50 10.82 1.20 24.30
N GLY A 51 10.90 1.52 23.00
CA GLY A 51 11.37 0.61 21.95
C GLY A 51 12.76 0.00 22.18
N PRO A 52 13.78 0.75 22.61
CA PRO A 52 15.08 0.21 22.98
C PRO A 52 15.00 -0.85 24.08
N ALA A 53 14.15 -0.65 25.09
CA ALA A 53 13.97 -1.65 26.15
C ALA A 53 13.39 -2.95 25.59
N THR A 54 12.40 -2.86 24.69
CA THR A 54 11.84 -4.02 23.97
C THR A 54 12.91 -4.71 23.11
N LEU A 55 13.75 -3.96 22.38
CA LEU A 55 14.87 -4.52 21.61
C LEU A 55 15.89 -5.23 22.50
N GLY A 56 16.21 -4.67 23.66
CA GLY A 56 17.12 -5.28 24.62
C GLY A 56 16.56 -6.57 25.22
N ALA A 57 15.26 -6.60 25.51
CA ALA A 57 14.59 -7.82 25.99
C ALA A 57 14.57 -8.91 24.90
N MET A 58 14.37 -8.53 23.63
CA MET A 58 14.51 -9.44 22.49
C MET A 58 15.94 -9.93 22.31
N ALA A 59 16.94 -9.07 22.48
CA ALA A 59 18.35 -9.45 22.36
C ALA A 59 18.80 -10.44 23.44
N ARG A 60 18.21 -10.33 24.64
CA ARG A 60 18.41 -11.21 25.79
C ARG A 60 17.55 -12.48 25.78
N ASP A 61 16.80 -12.71 24.70
CA ASP A 61 15.85 -13.83 24.54
C ASP A 61 14.76 -13.87 25.63
N GLU A 62 14.50 -12.74 26.31
CA GLU A 62 13.37 -12.59 27.25
C GLU A 62 12.05 -12.36 26.50
N LEU A 63 12.13 -11.81 25.28
CA LEU A 63 11.01 -11.65 24.37
C LEU A 63 11.31 -12.36 23.06
N GLU A 64 10.36 -13.16 22.59
CA GLU A 64 10.49 -13.80 21.29
C GLU A 64 10.45 -12.77 20.16
N ILE A 65 11.35 -12.89 19.18
CA ILE A 65 11.36 -12.09 17.95
C ILE A 65 10.31 -12.67 16.99
N SER A 66 9.05 -12.35 17.24
CA SER A 66 7.90 -12.79 16.44
C SER A 66 6.82 -11.70 16.36
N HIS A 67 5.92 -11.83 15.39
CA HIS A 67 4.73 -10.96 15.29
C HIS A 67 3.77 -11.14 16.47
N ALA A 68 3.65 -12.36 16.99
CA ALA A 68 2.78 -12.68 18.13
C ALA A 68 3.17 -11.89 19.39
N THR A 69 4.47 -11.68 19.62
CA THR A 69 4.94 -10.83 20.72
C THR A 69 4.34 -9.43 20.64
N PHE A 70 4.29 -8.84 19.44
CA PHE A 70 3.70 -7.51 19.24
C PHE A 70 2.18 -7.48 19.38
N ASP A 71 1.49 -8.61 19.29
CA ASP A 71 0.05 -8.70 19.51
C ASP A 71 -0.30 -8.71 21.01
N THR A 72 0.65 -9.15 21.86
CA THR A 72 0.52 -9.10 23.33
C THR A 72 0.98 -7.78 23.95
N LEU A 73 1.84 -7.03 23.26
CA LEU A 73 2.32 -5.74 23.70
C LEU A 73 1.24 -4.65 23.52
N PRO A 74 1.28 -3.55 24.31
CA PRO A 74 0.37 -2.42 24.11
C PRO A 74 0.45 -1.89 22.69
N ALA A 75 -0.72 -1.68 22.07
CA ALA A 75 -0.85 -1.14 20.71
C ALA A 75 -0.55 0.39 20.67
N ASP A 76 0.65 0.77 21.07
CA ASP A 76 1.12 2.15 21.02
C ASP A 76 1.94 2.44 19.74
N ARG A 77 2.22 3.72 19.51
CA ARG A 77 2.99 4.17 18.34
C ARG A 77 4.42 3.63 18.34
N THR A 78 4.99 3.36 19.53
CA THR A 78 6.37 2.90 19.67
C THR A 78 6.52 1.44 19.24
N ASN A 79 5.62 0.57 19.70
CA ASN A 79 5.59 -0.86 19.35
C ASN A 79 5.19 -1.05 17.89
N THR A 80 4.28 -0.23 17.37
CA THR A 80 3.95 -0.20 15.94
C THR A 80 5.19 0.13 15.11
N TYR A 81 5.88 1.23 15.44
CA TYR A 81 7.12 1.62 14.76
C TYR A 81 8.22 0.55 14.87
N LEU A 82 8.35 -0.09 16.03
CA LEU A 82 9.36 -1.13 16.23
C LEU A 82 9.07 -2.37 15.38
N ARG A 83 7.80 -2.81 15.31
CA ARG A 83 7.37 -3.91 14.43
C ARG A 83 7.65 -3.59 12.97
N ASP A 84 7.36 -2.37 12.53
CA ASP A 84 7.64 -1.91 11.16
C ASP A 84 9.14 -1.87 10.87
N LEU A 85 9.95 -1.38 11.81
CA LEU A 85 11.41 -1.34 11.70
C LEU A 85 12.00 -2.75 11.54
N LEU A 86 11.60 -3.70 12.39
CA LEU A 86 12.07 -5.08 12.34
C LEU A 86 11.65 -5.79 11.04
N THR A 87 10.45 -5.49 10.55
CA THR A 87 9.95 -5.99 9.26
C THR A 87 10.74 -5.40 8.10
N ALA A 88 10.99 -4.09 8.09
CA ALA A 88 11.75 -3.40 7.05
C ALA A 88 13.20 -3.87 6.96
N LEU A 89 13.79 -4.26 8.09
CA LEU A 89 15.14 -4.81 8.17
C LEU A 89 15.20 -6.33 7.92
N GLY A 90 14.06 -6.97 7.63
CA GLY A 90 13.97 -8.40 7.34
C GLY A 90 14.19 -9.32 8.55
N VAL A 91 14.15 -8.78 9.77
CA VAL A 91 14.25 -9.56 11.01
C VAL A 91 12.95 -10.29 11.31
N LEU A 92 11.83 -9.65 10.98
CA LEU A 92 10.51 -10.25 10.98
C LEU A 92 10.04 -10.50 9.55
N PRO A 93 9.20 -11.53 9.32
CA PRO A 93 8.49 -11.70 8.06
C PRO A 93 7.71 -10.42 7.67
N PRO A 94 7.41 -10.21 6.38
CA PRO A 94 6.51 -9.14 5.97
C PRO A 94 5.18 -9.24 6.71
N PHE A 95 4.80 -8.18 7.43
CA PHE A 95 3.52 -8.10 8.12
C PHE A 95 2.88 -6.74 7.93
N HIS A 96 1.67 -6.74 7.42
CA HIS A 96 0.92 -5.54 7.13
C HIS A 96 -0.27 -5.46 8.07
N ALA A 97 -0.03 -5.02 9.30
CA ALA A 97 -1.06 -4.87 10.34
C ALA A 97 -2.30 -4.13 9.84
N GLU A 98 -2.08 -3.13 8.97
CA GLU A 98 -3.13 -2.34 8.37
C GLU A 98 -3.99 -3.12 7.39
N LEU A 99 -3.42 -4.08 6.66
CA LEU A 99 -4.18 -4.96 5.77
C LEU A 99 -5.16 -5.80 6.58
N GLU A 100 -4.71 -6.39 7.68
CA GLU A 100 -5.57 -7.15 8.59
C GLU A 100 -6.69 -6.30 9.17
N ARG A 101 -6.42 -5.03 9.50
CA ARG A 101 -7.45 -4.07 9.95
C ARG A 101 -8.44 -3.66 8.86
N VAL A 102 -8.17 -3.91 7.57
CA VAL A 102 -9.15 -3.58 6.51
C VAL A 102 -10.40 -4.44 6.64
N SER A 103 -10.28 -5.71 6.99
CA SER A 103 -11.42 -6.63 7.07
C SER A 103 -12.46 -6.21 8.13
N PRO A 104 -12.12 -6.02 9.41
CA PRO A 104 -13.10 -5.60 10.41
C PRO A 104 -13.69 -4.21 10.11
N TRP A 105 -12.86 -3.28 9.63
CA TRP A 105 -13.33 -1.96 9.21
C TRP A 105 -14.31 -2.02 8.03
N LEU A 106 -14.10 -2.94 7.09
CA LEU A 106 -15.01 -3.14 5.96
C LEU A 106 -16.35 -3.66 6.46
N GLU A 107 -16.37 -4.63 7.37
CA GLU A 107 -17.62 -5.15 7.95
C GLU A 107 -18.40 -4.06 8.71
N GLU A 108 -17.72 -3.22 9.50
CA GLU A 108 -18.33 -2.05 10.14
C GLU A 108 -18.95 -1.09 9.12
N LEU A 109 -18.23 -0.76 8.04
CA LEU A 109 -18.73 0.10 6.98
C LEU A 109 -19.95 -0.52 6.27
N LEU A 110 -19.90 -1.82 5.97
CA LEU A 110 -21.00 -2.52 5.32
C LEU A 110 -22.26 -2.52 6.18
N GLY A 111 -22.12 -2.61 7.50
CA GLY A 111 -23.22 -2.51 8.46
C GLY A 111 -23.94 -1.15 8.47
N THR A 112 -23.33 -0.10 7.91
CA THR A 112 -23.97 1.23 7.79
C THR A 112 -24.80 1.41 6.53
N LEU A 113 -24.73 0.48 5.58
CA LEU A 113 -25.38 0.59 4.28
C LEU A 113 -26.65 -0.27 4.18
N PRO A 114 -27.62 0.10 3.32
CA PRO A 114 -28.75 -0.75 3.01
C PRO A 114 -28.32 -2.11 2.45
N ALA A 115 -29.10 -3.16 2.71
CA ALA A 115 -28.75 -4.56 2.39
C ALA A 115 -28.28 -4.75 0.93
N GLY A 116 -29.01 -4.22 -0.05
CA GLY A 116 -28.65 -4.35 -1.47
C GLY A 116 -27.31 -3.69 -1.83
N GLN A 117 -27.03 -2.51 -1.29
CA GLN A 117 -25.75 -1.82 -1.52
C GLN A 117 -24.60 -2.51 -0.79
N SER A 118 -24.83 -2.97 0.44
CA SER A 118 -23.84 -3.68 1.23
C SER A 118 -23.37 -4.95 0.51
N GLU A 119 -24.27 -5.70 -0.13
CA GLU A 119 -23.90 -6.91 -0.86
C GLU A 119 -23.01 -6.62 -2.07
N VAL A 120 -23.37 -5.61 -2.87
CA VAL A 120 -22.59 -5.21 -4.04
C VAL A 120 -21.21 -4.70 -3.62
N LEU A 121 -21.15 -3.83 -2.60
CA LEU A 121 -19.89 -3.30 -2.09
C LEU A 121 -19.01 -4.39 -1.47
N ALA A 122 -19.59 -5.32 -0.70
CA ALA A 122 -18.88 -6.44 -0.11
C ALA A 122 -18.25 -7.33 -1.19
N ARG A 123 -19.01 -7.63 -2.24
CA ARG A 123 -18.53 -8.42 -3.38
C ARG A 123 -17.39 -7.70 -4.10
N PHE A 124 -17.55 -6.42 -4.42
CA PHE A 124 -16.48 -5.62 -5.03
C PHE A 124 -15.21 -5.59 -4.16
N ALA A 125 -15.35 -5.25 -2.87
CA ALA A 125 -14.24 -5.14 -1.94
C ALA A 125 -13.49 -6.46 -1.80
N ARG A 126 -14.21 -7.59 -1.69
CA ARG A 126 -13.60 -8.93 -1.57
C ARG A 126 -12.81 -9.33 -2.83
N TRP A 127 -13.46 -9.27 -3.99
CA TRP A 127 -12.90 -9.82 -5.23
C TRP A 127 -11.90 -8.91 -5.93
N GLN A 128 -12.01 -7.59 -5.78
CA GLN A 128 -11.10 -6.65 -6.43
C GLN A 128 -10.09 -6.06 -5.46
N VAL A 129 -10.56 -5.49 -4.35
CA VAL A 129 -9.70 -4.69 -3.48
C VAL A 129 -8.83 -5.60 -2.60
N LEU A 130 -9.45 -6.46 -1.78
CA LEU A 130 -8.74 -7.36 -0.87
C LEU A 130 -7.91 -8.41 -1.63
N SER A 131 -8.47 -8.96 -2.71
CA SER A 131 -7.74 -9.92 -3.56
C SER A 131 -6.48 -9.30 -4.18
N ARG A 132 -6.51 -8.01 -4.55
CA ARG A 132 -5.33 -7.29 -5.05
C ARG A 132 -4.30 -7.05 -3.94
N LEU A 133 -4.73 -6.60 -2.77
CA LEU A 133 -3.82 -6.35 -1.65
C LEU A 133 -3.10 -7.63 -1.21
N ARG A 134 -3.83 -8.76 -1.09
CA ARG A 134 -3.25 -10.09 -0.78
C ARG A 134 -2.24 -10.55 -1.82
N ARG A 135 -2.50 -10.29 -3.11
CA ARG A 135 -1.52 -10.58 -4.18
C ARG A 135 -0.26 -9.74 -4.04
N GLN A 136 -0.39 -8.44 -3.72
CA GLN A 136 0.77 -7.57 -3.51
C GLN A 136 1.58 -7.99 -2.28
N GLU A 137 0.91 -8.44 -1.23
CA GLU A 137 1.53 -8.98 -0.01
C GLU A 137 2.36 -10.23 -0.33
N GLN A 138 1.77 -11.19 -1.05
CA GLN A 138 2.46 -12.41 -1.50
C GLN A 138 3.70 -12.13 -2.36
N HIS A 139 3.68 -11.04 -3.13
CA HIS A 139 4.82 -10.62 -3.95
C HIS A 139 5.79 -9.67 -3.22
N GLY A 140 5.55 -9.34 -1.95
CA GLY A 140 6.39 -8.40 -1.19
C GLY A 140 6.37 -6.96 -1.72
N THR A 141 5.34 -6.59 -2.48
CA THR A 141 5.18 -5.24 -3.09
C THR A 141 4.08 -4.42 -2.43
N LEU A 142 3.49 -4.94 -1.35
CA LEU A 142 2.44 -4.24 -0.62
C LEU A 142 3.03 -3.06 0.16
N THR A 143 2.48 -1.88 -0.11
CA THR A 143 2.86 -0.63 0.56
C THR A 143 1.69 -0.07 1.34
N HIS A 144 1.97 0.71 2.39
CA HIS A 144 0.96 1.48 3.12
C HIS A 144 0.14 2.38 2.17
N GLY A 145 0.78 2.96 1.15
CA GLY A 145 0.10 3.76 0.12
C GLY A 145 -0.95 2.95 -0.65
N ALA A 146 -0.66 1.68 -0.97
CA ALA A 146 -1.61 0.80 -1.63
C ALA A 146 -2.82 0.46 -0.74
N ILE A 147 -2.59 0.21 0.56
CA ILE A 147 -3.66 -0.04 1.54
C ILE A 147 -4.54 1.21 1.71
N SER A 148 -3.93 2.39 1.83
CA SER A 148 -4.65 3.66 1.93
C SER A 148 -5.49 3.96 0.68
N ALA A 149 -4.92 3.75 -0.52
CA ALA A 149 -5.64 3.90 -1.77
C ALA A 149 -6.82 2.92 -1.88
N ALA A 150 -6.64 1.68 -1.45
CA ALA A 150 -7.70 0.67 -1.40
C ALA A 150 -8.86 1.08 -0.48
N ARG A 151 -8.56 1.55 0.74
CA ARG A 151 -9.58 2.09 1.66
C ARG A 151 -10.31 3.28 1.06
N ALA A 152 -9.58 4.21 0.42
CA ALA A 152 -10.17 5.36 -0.25
C ALA A 152 -11.14 4.94 -1.36
N THR A 153 -10.77 3.96 -2.19
CA THR A 153 -11.65 3.40 -3.22
C THR A 153 -12.93 2.83 -2.62
N ILE A 154 -12.86 2.06 -1.53
CA ILE A 154 -14.05 1.50 -0.85
C ILE A 154 -14.97 2.63 -0.34
N VAL A 155 -14.41 3.63 0.36
CA VAL A 155 -15.19 4.76 0.91
C VAL A 155 -15.86 5.57 -0.20
N VAL A 156 -15.12 5.87 -1.28
CA VAL A 156 -15.67 6.62 -2.42
C VAL A 156 -16.78 5.82 -3.11
N THR A 157 -16.62 4.50 -3.22
CA THR A 157 -17.66 3.62 -3.79
C THR A 157 -18.92 3.63 -2.93
N ALA A 158 -18.79 3.52 -1.60
CA ALA A 158 -19.93 3.60 -0.68
C ALA A 158 -20.66 4.95 -0.80
N ARG A 159 -19.91 6.06 -0.87
CA ARG A 159 -20.49 7.40 -1.07
C ARG A 159 -21.22 7.54 -2.39
N PHE A 160 -20.64 6.96 -3.45
CA PHE A 160 -21.26 6.96 -4.76
C PHE A 160 -22.58 6.16 -4.77
N MET A 161 -22.64 5.00 -4.12
CA MET A 161 -23.89 4.24 -3.99
C MET A 161 -24.97 5.01 -3.21
N ASN A 162 -24.59 5.72 -2.15
CA ASN A 162 -25.51 6.61 -1.43
C ASN A 162 -25.99 7.76 -2.32
N TRP A 163 -25.08 8.40 -3.04
CA TRP A 163 -25.40 9.48 -3.97
C TRP A 163 -26.39 9.04 -5.07
N LEU A 164 -26.22 7.83 -5.62
CA LEU A 164 -27.16 7.25 -6.58
C LEU A 164 -28.57 7.10 -5.99
N THR A 165 -28.64 6.63 -4.74
CA THR A 165 -29.91 6.47 -4.03
C THR A 165 -30.59 7.81 -3.75
N GLU A 166 -29.82 8.83 -3.37
CA GLU A 166 -30.32 10.19 -3.17
C GLU A 166 -30.88 10.81 -4.45
N HIS A 167 -30.32 10.45 -5.62
CA HIS A 167 -30.77 10.94 -6.93
C HIS A 167 -31.81 10.03 -7.60
N GLY A 168 -32.18 8.91 -6.97
CA GLY A 168 -33.17 7.98 -7.51
C GLY A 168 -32.70 7.20 -8.75
N THR A 169 -31.39 7.10 -8.97
CA THR A 169 -30.79 6.36 -10.09
C THR A 169 -30.32 5.00 -9.61
N ASP A 170 -30.70 3.92 -10.30
CA ASP A 170 -30.15 2.59 -10.02
C ASP A 170 -28.78 2.40 -10.70
N LEU A 171 -27.93 1.54 -10.15
CA LEU A 171 -26.63 1.19 -10.70
C LEU A 171 -26.75 0.58 -12.12
N ALA A 172 -27.87 -0.05 -12.43
CA ALA A 172 -28.16 -0.63 -13.75
C ALA A 172 -28.43 0.44 -14.81
N ASP A 173 -29.04 1.56 -14.42
CA ASP A 173 -29.53 2.62 -15.32
C ASP A 173 -28.61 3.84 -15.38
N ILE A 174 -27.46 3.77 -14.72
CA ILE A 174 -26.55 4.90 -14.64
C ILE A 174 -25.96 5.26 -16.02
N GLU A 175 -25.94 6.54 -16.33
CA GLU A 175 -25.37 7.08 -17.56
C GLU A 175 -24.09 7.88 -17.30
N GLN A 176 -23.36 8.19 -18.38
CA GLN A 176 -22.14 9.00 -18.30
C GLN A 176 -22.40 10.40 -17.69
N GLY A 177 -23.58 10.99 -17.94
CA GLY A 177 -23.96 12.29 -17.38
C GLY A 177 -24.05 12.30 -15.85
N ASP A 178 -24.48 11.19 -15.25
CA ASP A 178 -24.53 11.06 -13.79
C ASP A 178 -23.14 10.90 -13.19
N LEU A 179 -22.24 10.18 -13.88
CA LEU A 179 -20.83 10.09 -13.49
C LEU A 179 -20.14 11.44 -13.55
N ASP A 180 -20.42 12.24 -14.59
CA ASP A 180 -19.86 13.59 -14.74
C ASP A 180 -20.39 14.51 -13.62
N ARG A 181 -21.69 14.46 -13.31
CA ARG A 181 -22.29 15.21 -12.18
C ARG A 181 -21.64 14.83 -10.85
N PHE A 182 -21.51 13.53 -10.56
CA PHE A 182 -20.81 13.06 -9.36
C PHE A 182 -19.36 13.56 -9.32
N ALA A 183 -18.66 13.54 -10.45
CA ALA A 183 -17.27 13.99 -10.55
C ALA A 183 -17.11 15.50 -10.35
N GLU A 184 -18.08 16.31 -10.77
CA GLU A 184 -18.10 17.75 -10.52
C GLU A 184 -18.23 18.07 -9.03
N GLU A 185 -19.12 17.37 -8.33
CA GLU A 185 -19.33 17.51 -6.89
C GLU A 185 -18.16 16.95 -6.05
N HIS A 186 -17.51 15.88 -6.54
CA HIS A 186 -16.52 15.11 -5.80
C HIS A 186 -15.15 15.04 -6.51
N ARG A 187 -14.72 16.12 -7.15
CA ARG A 187 -13.52 16.25 -8.02
C ARG A 187 -12.28 15.47 -7.60
N ALA A 188 -11.83 15.60 -6.35
CA ALA A 188 -10.60 14.94 -5.88
C ALA A 188 -10.74 13.40 -5.72
N ARG A 189 -11.97 12.89 -5.67
CA ARG A 189 -12.29 11.51 -5.28
C ARG A 189 -12.80 10.67 -6.44
N ALA A 190 -13.27 11.28 -7.53
CA ALA A 190 -13.79 10.59 -8.71
C ALA A 190 -12.81 9.56 -9.31
N LEU A 191 -11.50 9.83 -9.30
CA LEU A 191 -10.49 8.89 -9.81
C LEU A 191 -10.45 7.56 -9.04
N ALA A 192 -10.76 7.59 -7.73
CA ALA A 192 -10.77 6.40 -6.90
C ALA A 192 -11.95 5.47 -7.20
N LEU A 193 -12.96 5.94 -7.95
CA LEU A 193 -14.13 5.18 -8.38
C LEU A 193 -13.85 4.33 -9.64
N ARG A 194 -12.82 4.66 -10.42
CA ARG A 194 -12.49 3.95 -11.67
C ARG A 194 -12.38 2.42 -11.53
N PRO A 195 -11.75 1.86 -10.47
CA PRO A 195 -11.68 0.41 -10.30
C PRO A 195 -13.06 -0.23 -10.09
N PHE A 196 -13.99 0.49 -9.45
CA PHE A 196 -15.36 0.02 -9.25
C PHE A 196 -16.14 0.01 -10.57
N LEU A 197 -16.11 1.10 -11.34
CA LEU A 197 -16.79 1.17 -12.64
C LEU A 197 -16.28 0.09 -13.61
N ALA A 198 -14.96 -0.10 -13.67
CA ALA A 198 -14.36 -1.16 -14.47
C ALA A 198 -14.70 -2.58 -13.98
N TRP A 199 -15.09 -2.74 -12.71
CA TRP A 199 -15.58 -4.01 -12.19
C TRP A 199 -17.06 -4.23 -12.50
N CYS A 200 -17.91 -3.19 -12.38
CA CYS A 200 -19.31 -3.25 -12.78
C CYS A 200 -19.46 -3.62 -14.26
N ALA A 201 -18.67 -2.98 -15.13
CA ALA A 201 -18.66 -3.27 -16.57
C ALA A 201 -18.30 -4.73 -16.89
N ARG A 202 -17.37 -5.33 -16.13
CA ARG A 202 -16.95 -6.73 -16.33
C ARG A 202 -17.92 -7.75 -15.75
N THR A 203 -18.66 -7.38 -14.72
CA THR A 203 -19.59 -8.29 -14.02
C THR A 203 -21.02 -8.18 -14.54
N GLY A 204 -21.30 -7.25 -15.46
CA GLY A 204 -22.63 -7.02 -16.01
C GLY A 204 -23.63 -6.51 -14.98
N LEU A 205 -23.14 -5.87 -13.91
CA LEU A 205 -23.98 -5.30 -12.84
C LEU A 205 -24.39 -3.85 -13.12
N GLY A 206 -23.65 -3.17 -13.98
CA GLY A 206 -24.13 -1.96 -14.64
C GLY A 206 -24.57 -2.34 -16.04
N GLY A 207 -25.62 -1.69 -16.55
CA GLY A 207 -25.78 -1.57 -18.00
C GLY A 207 -24.49 -1.05 -18.64
N ASP A 208 -24.38 -1.17 -19.96
CA ASP A 208 -23.16 -1.04 -20.79
C ASP A 208 -22.27 0.20 -20.50
N LEU A 209 -21.54 0.19 -19.38
CA LEU A 209 -20.70 1.28 -18.91
C LEU A 209 -19.26 1.00 -19.32
N SER A 210 -18.92 1.42 -20.53
CA SER A 210 -17.55 1.41 -21.00
C SER A 210 -16.68 2.30 -20.10
N ALA A 211 -15.61 1.72 -19.55
CA ALA A 211 -14.68 2.42 -18.67
C ALA A 211 -14.13 3.67 -19.37
N ALA A 212 -14.50 4.85 -18.85
CA ALA A 212 -14.11 6.17 -19.35
C ALA A 212 -12.67 6.19 -19.89
N THR A 213 -12.56 6.27 -21.22
CA THR A 213 -11.33 6.63 -21.92
C THR A 213 -11.27 8.15 -21.90
N ARG A 214 -10.26 8.72 -21.25
CA ARG A 214 -10.00 10.16 -21.27
C ARG A 214 -9.98 10.60 -22.74
N PRO A 215 -10.76 11.61 -23.17
CA PRO A 215 -10.56 12.21 -24.48
C PRO A 215 -9.15 12.80 -24.47
N THR A 216 -8.25 12.25 -25.29
CA THR A 216 -6.99 12.92 -25.59
C THR A 216 -7.38 14.17 -26.36
N THR A 217 -7.41 15.32 -25.68
CA THR A 217 -7.43 16.61 -26.36
C THR A 217 -6.11 16.71 -27.13
N GLN A 218 -6.13 16.39 -28.41
CA GLN A 218 -5.08 16.86 -29.30
C GLN A 218 -5.25 18.37 -29.41
N PRO A 219 -4.23 19.18 -29.09
CA PRO A 219 -4.31 20.60 -29.38
C PRO A 219 -4.39 20.73 -30.91
N ALA A 220 -5.54 21.19 -31.41
CA ALA A 220 -5.66 21.66 -32.77
C ALA A 220 -4.74 22.87 -32.90
N VAL A 221 -3.52 22.65 -33.40
CA VAL A 221 -2.65 23.72 -33.88
C VAL A 221 -3.29 24.24 -35.16
N THR A 222 -4.20 25.18 -35.02
CA THR A 222 -4.58 26.06 -36.12
C THR A 222 -3.46 27.08 -36.26
N LEU A 223 -2.50 26.80 -37.14
CA LEU A 223 -1.61 27.82 -37.69
C LEU A 223 -2.48 28.79 -38.48
N SER A 224 -2.91 29.87 -37.84
CA SER A 224 -3.32 31.08 -38.55
C SER A 224 -2.06 31.91 -38.76
N ASP A 225 -1.55 31.82 -39.99
CA ASP A 225 -0.64 32.80 -40.57
C ASP A 225 -1.46 34.05 -40.88
N GLU A 226 -1.14 35.18 -40.23
CA GLU A 226 -1.38 36.51 -40.77
C GLU A 226 -0.46 37.49 -40.03
N ALA A 227 0.30 38.24 -40.82
CA ALA A 227 1.31 39.19 -40.41
C ALA A 227 0.69 40.48 -39.86
N GLY A 228 1.36 41.12 -38.89
CA GLY A 228 1.12 42.55 -38.63
C GLY A 228 1.50 43.08 -37.25
N GLY A 229 2.64 43.78 -37.18
CA GLY A 229 2.68 45.11 -36.56
C GLY A 229 2.71 45.26 -35.03
N ARG A 230 3.91 45.57 -34.53
CA ARG A 230 4.26 46.70 -33.63
C ARG A 230 3.55 46.86 -32.25
N THR A 231 4.44 46.88 -31.24
CA THR A 231 4.47 47.77 -30.05
C THR A 231 3.26 47.83 -29.12
N SER A 232 3.44 47.39 -27.87
CA SER A 232 3.63 48.29 -26.72
C SER A 232 3.59 47.53 -25.40
N SER A 233 4.40 48.02 -24.46
CA SER A 233 4.45 47.61 -23.06
C SER A 233 3.11 47.72 -22.34
N CYS A 234 2.85 46.83 -21.37
CA CYS A 234 2.31 47.27 -20.10
C CYS A 234 2.60 46.25 -18.98
N SER A 235 3.12 46.82 -17.89
CA SER A 235 3.55 46.21 -16.65
C SER A 235 2.39 45.60 -15.86
N CYS A 236 2.63 44.47 -15.21
CA CYS A 236 1.74 43.95 -14.16
C CYS A 236 2.41 44.18 -12.80
N THR A 237 1.83 45.11 -12.05
CA THR A 237 2.22 45.51 -10.70
C THR A 237 1.95 44.36 -9.72
N THR A 238 2.97 44.00 -8.94
CA THR A 238 2.85 43.14 -7.77
C THR A 238 2.11 43.90 -6.66
N THR A 239 0.97 43.37 -6.20
CA THR A 239 0.34 43.79 -4.95
C THR A 239 0.32 42.63 -3.96
N ARG A 240 1.01 42.87 -2.84
CA ARG A 240 1.17 42.02 -1.66
C ARG A 240 0.10 42.38 -0.61
N SER A 241 -0.14 41.43 0.30
CA SER A 241 -0.83 41.53 1.61
C SER A 241 -2.26 40.97 1.61
N ALA A 242 -2.77 40.33 2.65
CA ALA A 242 -2.38 40.35 4.05
C ALA A 242 -2.72 39.03 4.77
N SER A 243 -1.97 38.77 5.83
CA SER A 243 -2.11 37.71 6.82
C SER A 243 -3.35 37.92 7.73
N THR A 244 -3.87 36.84 8.30
CA THR A 244 -4.86 36.85 9.41
C THR A 244 -4.62 35.59 10.28
N PRO A 245 -4.85 35.64 11.60
CA PRO A 245 -3.95 35.04 12.59
C PRO A 245 -4.36 33.65 13.09
N ALA A 246 -3.40 33.07 13.80
CA ALA A 246 -3.41 31.78 14.44
C ALA A 246 -4.53 31.58 15.48
N SER A 247 -4.98 30.34 15.60
CA SER A 247 -5.68 29.78 16.76
C SER A 247 -5.03 28.44 17.15
N PRO A 248 -5.16 28.02 18.42
CA PRO A 248 -4.11 27.29 19.12
C PRO A 248 -4.16 25.78 18.84
N VAL A 249 -2.99 25.22 18.57
CA VAL A 249 -2.78 23.77 18.46
C VAL A 249 -2.64 23.18 19.86
N SER A 250 -3.53 22.26 20.19
CA SER A 250 -3.39 21.34 21.32
C SER A 250 -2.10 20.54 21.20
N SER A 251 -1.21 20.70 22.17
CA SER A 251 0.06 20.00 22.31
C SER A 251 -0.15 18.50 22.53
N SER A 252 -0.09 17.72 21.44
CA SER A 252 0.19 16.29 21.51
C SER A 252 1.71 16.11 21.45
N CYS A 253 2.32 15.74 22.57
CA CYS A 253 3.74 15.37 22.65
C CYS A 253 4.04 14.24 21.68
N SER A 254 4.57 14.59 20.51
CA SER A 254 5.04 13.65 19.51
C SER A 254 6.38 13.10 19.95
N THR A 255 6.47 11.80 20.24
CA THR A 255 7.75 11.10 20.35
C THR A 255 8.50 11.28 19.03
N PRO A 256 9.71 11.86 19.02
CA PRO A 256 10.39 12.13 17.77
C PRO A 256 10.85 10.83 17.12
N ASN A 257 10.35 10.61 15.90
CA ASN A 257 10.80 9.54 15.01
C ASN A 257 12.20 9.91 14.47
N PRO A 258 13.26 9.14 14.76
CA PRO A 258 14.60 9.42 14.25
C PRO A 258 14.74 9.16 12.74
N TRP A 259 13.76 8.50 12.11
CA TRP A 259 13.77 8.11 10.71
C TRP A 259 12.40 8.32 10.04
N PRO A 260 11.96 9.57 9.80
CA PRO A 260 10.65 9.88 9.22
C PRO A 260 10.51 9.53 7.72
N GLY A 261 11.47 8.81 7.14
CA GLY A 261 11.50 8.53 5.70
C GLY A 261 12.42 7.39 5.31
N PHE A 262 12.53 6.32 6.12
CA PHE A 262 13.25 5.11 5.70
C PHE A 262 12.44 4.41 4.60
N VAL A 263 12.61 4.86 3.36
CA VAL A 263 12.26 4.10 2.16
C VAL A 263 13.44 3.18 1.92
N ALA A 264 13.29 1.90 2.25
CA ALA A 264 14.27 0.90 1.88
C ALA A 264 14.39 0.89 0.35
N CYS A 265 15.52 1.35 -0.18
CA CYS A 265 15.94 0.98 -1.52
C CYS A 265 16.09 -0.54 -1.53
N ALA A 266 15.19 -1.23 -2.23
CA ALA A 266 15.32 -2.65 -2.50
C ALA A 266 16.69 -2.93 -3.12
N PRO A 267 17.40 -4.01 -2.72
CA PRO A 267 18.64 -4.38 -3.37
C PRO A 267 18.37 -4.67 -4.84
N THR A 268 19.13 -4.01 -5.71
CA THR A 268 19.15 -4.23 -7.15
C THR A 268 19.33 -5.72 -7.42
N ARG A 269 18.36 -6.31 -8.11
CA ARG A 269 18.39 -7.68 -8.65
C ARG A 269 19.76 -7.94 -9.29
N SER A 270 20.49 -8.93 -8.80
CA SER A 270 21.63 -9.49 -9.53
C SER A 270 21.14 -10.04 -10.88
N PRO A 271 21.88 -9.86 -11.99
CA PRO A 271 21.45 -10.28 -13.30
C PRO A 271 21.41 -11.81 -13.39
N LEU A 272 20.26 -12.32 -13.84
CA LEU A 272 20.06 -13.71 -14.25
C LEU A 272 21.05 -14.05 -15.38
N THR A 273 21.82 -15.11 -15.17
CA THR A 273 22.58 -15.80 -16.21
C THR A 273 21.64 -16.39 -17.27
N PRO A 274 21.88 -16.18 -18.57
CA PRO A 274 21.10 -16.83 -19.61
C PRO A 274 21.56 -18.29 -19.79
N SER A 275 20.75 -19.25 -19.33
CA SER A 275 20.88 -20.65 -19.72
C SER A 275 20.28 -20.84 -21.11
N ALA A 276 21.16 -20.94 -22.11
CA ALA A 276 20.82 -21.28 -23.47
C ALA A 276 20.50 -22.79 -23.57
N SER A 277 19.27 -23.12 -23.95
CA SER A 277 18.96 -24.41 -24.58
C SER A 277 19.29 -24.34 -26.08
N PRO A 278 19.72 -25.46 -26.66
CA PRO A 278 19.05 -25.89 -27.88
C PRO A 278 18.68 -27.38 -27.84
N ARG A 279 17.43 -27.66 -28.21
CA ARG A 279 16.98 -28.98 -28.70
C ARG A 279 17.79 -29.40 -29.92
N PRO A 280 17.83 -30.71 -30.20
CA PRO A 280 17.41 -31.12 -31.54
C PRO A 280 16.46 -32.33 -31.61
N ARG A 281 15.68 -32.25 -32.70
CA ARG A 281 14.77 -33.14 -33.43
C ARG A 281 14.94 -34.67 -33.31
N SER A 282 13.81 -35.31 -32.97
CA SER A 282 13.09 -36.43 -33.63
C SER A 282 13.78 -37.35 -34.64
N THR A 283 13.59 -38.67 -34.46
CA THR A 283 13.26 -39.69 -35.51
C THR A 283 12.50 -40.90 -34.89
N PRO A 284 11.82 -41.77 -35.68
CA PRO A 284 10.63 -42.54 -35.25
C PRO A 284 10.72 -44.09 -35.26
N SER A 285 9.82 -44.74 -34.48
CA SER A 285 9.19 -46.09 -34.62
C SER A 285 10.06 -47.38 -34.61
N PRO A 286 9.52 -48.63 -34.43
CA PRO A 286 8.11 -49.08 -34.32
C PRO A 286 7.78 -50.19 -33.26
N SER A 287 6.49 -50.57 -33.23
CA SER A 287 5.92 -51.92 -33.00
C SER A 287 5.79 -52.55 -31.59
N SER A 288 4.53 -52.69 -31.13
CA SER A 288 3.79 -53.98 -30.94
C SER A 288 2.49 -53.70 -30.16
N CYS A 289 1.31 -53.82 -30.79
CA CYS A 289 0.44 -55.01 -30.87
C CYS A 289 -0.43 -55.28 -29.64
N ARG A 290 -1.77 -55.17 -29.86
CA ARG A 290 -2.89 -55.91 -29.23
C ARG A 290 -3.15 -55.65 -27.73
N ALA A 291 -4.38 -55.68 -27.21
CA ALA A 291 -5.66 -56.17 -27.71
C ALA A 291 -6.84 -55.40 -27.10
N ARG A 292 -7.94 -55.41 -27.86
CA ARG A 292 -9.30 -55.04 -27.48
C ARG A 292 -9.86 -56.12 -26.55
N SER A 293 -10.57 -55.75 -25.48
CA SER A 293 -11.56 -56.63 -24.83
C SER A 293 -12.71 -55.82 -24.26
N THR A 294 -13.90 -56.23 -24.69
CA THR A 294 -15.25 -55.79 -24.37
C THR A 294 -15.80 -56.58 -23.17
N ALA A 295 -16.57 -55.95 -22.28
CA ALA A 295 -17.78 -56.45 -21.57
C ALA A 295 -18.07 -55.55 -20.34
N SER A 296 -19.25 -54.93 -20.23
CA SER A 296 -20.42 -55.34 -19.39
C SER A 296 -20.13 -55.21 -17.87
N SER A 297 -20.89 -54.52 -17.01
CA SER A 297 -22.35 -54.42 -16.85
C SER A 297 -22.77 -53.19 -16.00
N ALA A 298 -24.07 -52.89 -15.99
CA ALA A 298 -24.78 -51.80 -15.29
C ALA A 298 -24.81 -51.91 -13.74
N PRO A 299 -25.41 -50.93 -13.06
CA PRO A 299 -26.42 -51.28 -12.05
C PRO A 299 -27.71 -50.45 -12.13
N THR A 300 -28.77 -51.03 -11.58
CA THR A 300 -30.01 -50.38 -11.14
C THR A 300 -29.79 -49.75 -9.77
#